data_AF-A0A921GF63-F1
#
_entry.id   AF-A0A921GF63-F1
#
_cell.length_a   1.000
_cell.length_b   1.000
_cell.length_c   1.000
_cell.angle_alpha   90.00
_cell.angle_beta   90.00
_cell.angle_gamma   90.00
#
_symmetry.space_group_name_H-M   'P 1'
#
loop_
_entity.id
_entity.type
_entity.pdbx_description
1 polymer ?
#
loop_
_entity_poly.entity_id
_entity_poly.type
_entity_poly.pdbx_seq_one_letter_code
_entity_poly.pdbx_strand_id
1 'polypeptide(L)'
;MTMRSKLSIVCGVFALSLALVGCVPGGAGTQPTDSNTGEPAVEDGVGPEEPVTSDEADAPGGEEQEQPIEADENIMETMTCDLFDASESEELTMMFGYPDLAASVEVGEKDGDTWWVVIFEWDGEDGVVDLREAYLTNSLEMPSYRDGMWIELKSGDRWRNVDWDHDMLVRGQSAFDLAWETLVNS
;
A
#
# COMPACT_ATOMS: atom_id res chain seq x y z
N MET A 1 42.65 17.98 -46.71
CA MET A 1 41.62 16.98 -47.07
C MET A 1 40.26 17.62 -46.93
N THR A 2 39.38 17.25 -47.86
CA THR A 2 38.18 17.95 -48.32
C THR A 2 36.96 17.72 -47.40
N MET A 3 36.20 18.79 -47.15
CA MET A 3 34.74 18.91 -46.90
C MET A 3 34.01 17.85 -46.04
N ARG A 4 33.47 18.26 -44.89
CA ARG A 4 32.03 18.57 -44.65
C ARG A 4 31.07 17.42 -44.94
N SER A 5 30.48 16.86 -43.87
CA SER A 5 29.10 16.35 -43.90
C SER A 5 28.28 17.08 -42.85
N LYS A 6 27.25 17.77 -43.34
CA LYS A 6 26.23 18.49 -42.59
C LYS A 6 25.16 17.48 -42.17
N LEU A 7 24.86 17.35 -40.88
CA LEU A 7 23.57 16.82 -40.45
C LEU A 7 22.57 17.98 -40.43
N SER A 8 21.54 17.86 -41.25
CA SER A 8 20.43 18.79 -41.35
C SER A 8 19.13 18.01 -41.18
N ILE A 9 18.29 18.50 -40.24
CA ILE A 9 16.81 18.49 -40.26
C ILE A 9 16.23 17.10 -39.88
N VAL A 10 15.30 16.98 -38.92
CA VAL A 10 13.88 17.41 -38.99
C VAL A 10 13.34 17.80 -37.61
N CYS A 11 12.76 18.99 -37.52
CA CYS A 11 11.83 19.43 -36.49
C CYS A 11 10.52 18.62 -36.59
N GLY A 12 10.11 17.96 -35.51
CA GLY A 12 8.76 17.42 -35.33
C GLY A 12 8.03 18.21 -34.26
N VAL A 13 7.22 19.19 -34.68
CA VAL A 13 6.29 19.93 -33.82
C VAL A 13 5.13 19.02 -33.47
N PHE A 14 5.08 18.49 -32.25
CA PHE A 14 3.86 17.90 -31.70
C PHE A 14 3.10 18.98 -30.92
N ALA A 15 2.19 19.65 -31.63
CA ALA A 15 1.14 20.46 -31.03
C ALA A 15 -0.16 19.67 -31.16
N LEU A 16 -0.64 19.09 -30.05
CA LEU A 16 -1.98 18.54 -29.96
C LEU A 16 -2.71 19.26 -28.83
N SER A 17 -3.56 20.18 -29.27
CA SER A 17 -4.45 21.04 -28.50
C SER A 17 -5.44 20.20 -27.69
N LEU A 18 -5.40 20.30 -26.35
CA LEU A 18 -6.50 19.88 -25.48
C LEU A 18 -7.44 21.07 -25.31
N ALA A 19 -8.58 20.99 -26.00
CA ALA A 19 -9.68 21.93 -25.86
C ALA A 19 -10.42 21.69 -24.53
N LEU A 20 -10.59 22.77 -23.78
CA LEU A 20 -11.46 22.90 -22.61
C LEU A 20 -12.93 22.66 -22.99
N VAL A 21 -13.62 21.78 -22.27
CA VAL A 21 -15.08 21.84 -22.11
C VAL A 21 -15.37 21.80 -20.61
N GLY A 22 -16.01 22.86 -20.13
CA GLY A 22 -16.30 23.08 -18.72
C GLY A 22 -17.62 22.50 -18.22
N CYS A 23 -17.69 22.45 -16.88
CA CYS A 23 -18.82 22.70 -15.98
C CYS A 23 -20.22 22.16 -16.33
N VAL A 24 -20.72 21.26 -15.49
CA VAL A 24 -22.06 21.40 -14.88
C VAL A 24 -21.95 21.12 -13.38
N PRO A 25 -22.33 22.08 -12.51
CA PRO A 25 -22.63 21.83 -11.11
C PRO A 25 -24.15 21.62 -10.95
N GLY A 26 -24.55 20.51 -10.35
CA GLY A 26 -25.88 20.33 -9.77
C GLY A 26 -25.69 19.39 -8.59
N GLY A 27 -25.86 19.78 -7.33
CA GLY A 27 -26.79 20.76 -6.80
C GLY A 27 -27.61 20.01 -5.75
N ALA A 28 -27.09 20.00 -4.52
CA ALA A 28 -27.76 19.45 -3.34
C ALA A 28 -29.06 20.21 -3.04
N GLY A 29 -30.07 19.53 -2.48
CA GLY A 29 -31.31 20.17 -2.05
C GLY A 29 -32.39 19.22 -1.55
N THR A 30 -32.22 18.74 -0.33
CA THR A 30 -33.19 18.37 0.72
C THR A 30 -34.71 18.67 0.52
N GLN A 31 -35.54 17.68 0.93
CA GLN A 31 -36.80 17.65 1.75
C GLN A 31 -37.61 18.95 2.00
N PRO A 32 -38.84 18.95 2.62
CA PRO A 32 -39.78 17.87 2.99
C PRO A 32 -41.25 18.19 2.63
N THR A 33 -42.20 17.29 2.92
CA THR A 33 -43.53 17.75 3.36
C THR A 33 -44.19 16.72 4.29
N ASP A 34 -44.36 17.17 5.54
CA ASP A 34 -45.08 16.52 6.63
C ASP A 34 -46.58 16.39 6.38
N SER A 35 -47.18 15.39 7.01
CA SER A 35 -48.61 15.36 7.33
C SER A 35 -48.83 14.56 8.61
N ASN A 36 -48.84 15.21 9.77
CA ASN A 36 -50.12 15.41 10.47
C ASN A 36 -49.99 16.24 11.74
N THR A 37 -50.88 17.22 11.76
CA THR A 37 -51.33 18.11 12.82
C THR A 37 -51.74 17.42 14.13
N GLY A 38 -51.21 17.93 15.25
CA GLY A 38 -52.02 18.33 16.41
C GLY A 38 -52.38 17.30 17.48
N GLU A 39 -51.59 17.28 18.54
CA GLU A 39 -51.97 17.05 19.96
C GLU A 39 -53.17 17.97 20.40
N PRO A 40 -53.73 17.89 21.63
CA PRO A 40 -53.41 17.04 22.79
C PRO A 40 -54.63 16.51 23.60
N ALA A 41 -54.38 15.63 24.59
CA ALA A 41 -54.94 15.75 25.95
C ALA A 41 -54.41 14.66 26.89
N VAL A 42 -53.90 15.11 28.03
CA VAL A 42 -53.35 14.36 29.17
C VAL A 42 -54.48 13.91 30.10
N GLU A 43 -54.37 12.73 30.70
CA GLU A 43 -54.66 12.34 32.11
C GLU A 43 -54.81 10.80 32.16
N ASP A 44 -53.81 10.10 32.69
CA ASP A 44 -53.59 9.73 34.09
C ASP A 44 -54.28 8.40 34.49
N GLY A 45 -53.50 7.48 35.05
CA GLY A 45 -54.03 6.35 35.80
C GLY A 45 -53.51 4.94 35.48
N VAL A 46 -52.69 4.44 36.41
CA VAL A 46 -52.65 3.05 36.92
C VAL A 46 -51.79 2.02 36.16
N GLY A 47 -50.61 1.70 36.72
CA GLY A 47 -49.91 0.41 36.49
C GLY A 47 -50.61 -0.76 37.21
N PRO A 48 -50.35 -2.04 36.87
CA PRO A 48 -49.07 -2.68 37.22
C PRO A 48 -48.54 -3.80 36.26
N GLU A 49 -47.24 -4.10 36.42
CA GLU A 49 -46.55 -5.41 36.29
C GLU A 49 -46.57 -6.22 34.96
N GLU A 50 -45.42 -6.20 34.25
CA GLU A 50 -44.65 -7.27 33.54
C GLU A 50 -45.34 -8.29 32.57
N PRO A 51 -44.66 -8.81 31.49
CA PRO A 51 -43.21 -8.98 31.34
C PRO A 51 -42.60 -8.39 30.06
N VAL A 52 -41.37 -7.90 30.20
CA VAL A 52 -40.46 -7.59 29.09
C VAL A 52 -40.06 -8.92 28.45
N THR A 53 -40.58 -9.21 27.26
CA THR A 53 -39.99 -10.21 26.39
C THR A 53 -38.65 -9.68 25.92
N SER A 54 -37.60 -10.47 26.16
CA SER A 54 -36.22 -10.21 25.78
C SER A 54 -36.11 -9.92 24.28
N ASP A 55 -36.08 -8.64 23.93
CA ASP A 55 -35.70 -8.19 22.60
C ASP A 55 -34.19 -8.38 22.43
N GLU A 56 -33.87 -8.91 21.26
CA GLU A 56 -32.56 -9.28 20.76
C GLU A 56 -31.46 -8.34 21.24
N ALA A 57 -30.57 -8.88 22.08
CA ALA A 57 -29.29 -8.25 22.33
C ALA A 57 -28.51 -8.22 21.02
N ASP A 58 -28.40 -7.03 20.44
CA ASP A 58 -27.28 -6.59 19.60
C ASP A 58 -25.99 -7.20 20.12
N ALA A 59 -25.54 -8.29 19.49
CA ALA A 59 -24.18 -8.75 19.66
C ALA A 59 -23.31 -7.75 18.89
N PRO A 60 -22.37 -7.04 19.55
CA PRO A 60 -21.44 -6.18 18.83
C PRO A 60 -20.69 -7.08 17.85
N GLY A 61 -20.71 -6.69 16.56
CA GLY A 61 -19.90 -7.33 15.54
C GLY A 61 -18.47 -7.41 16.07
N GLY A 62 -18.05 -8.63 16.43
CA GLY A 62 -16.70 -8.87 16.89
C GLY A 62 -15.78 -8.46 15.75
N GLU A 63 -14.91 -7.49 16.01
CA GLU A 63 -13.74 -7.26 15.18
C GLU A 63 -13.01 -8.61 15.15
N GLU A 64 -13.16 -9.37 14.05
CA GLU A 64 -12.33 -10.53 13.79
C GLU A 64 -10.89 -10.01 13.80
N GLN A 65 -10.17 -10.29 14.88
CA GLN A 65 -8.74 -10.01 14.92
C GLN A 65 -8.11 -10.91 13.87
N GLU A 66 -7.82 -10.34 12.70
CA GLU A 66 -7.04 -11.00 11.68
C GLU A 66 -5.72 -11.44 12.32
N GLN A 67 -5.49 -12.76 12.31
CA GLN A 67 -4.25 -13.31 12.86
C GLN A 67 -3.07 -12.80 12.02
N PRO A 68 -1.89 -12.61 12.62
CA PRO A 68 -0.69 -12.26 11.87
C PRO A 68 -0.46 -13.25 10.72
N ILE A 69 -0.10 -12.73 9.55
CA ILE A 69 0.40 -13.56 8.45
C ILE A 69 1.78 -14.07 8.85
N GLU A 70 1.96 -15.39 8.83
CA GLU A 70 3.21 -16.07 9.14
C GLU A 70 3.90 -16.50 7.84
N ALA A 71 5.24 -16.55 7.84
CA ALA A 71 6.01 -17.09 6.72
C ALA A 71 5.89 -18.61 6.63
N ASP A 72 6.09 -19.16 5.42
CA ASP A 72 6.21 -20.59 5.16
C ASP A 72 7.65 -20.91 4.76
N GLU A 73 8.34 -21.67 5.62
CA GLU A 73 9.72 -22.09 5.42
C GLU A 73 9.92 -22.83 4.08
N ASN A 74 8.95 -23.64 3.63
CA ASN A 74 9.06 -24.36 2.35
C ASN A 74 8.99 -23.40 1.17
N ILE A 75 8.25 -22.29 1.29
CA ILE A 75 8.22 -21.24 0.26
C ILE A 75 9.56 -20.52 0.25
N MET A 76 10.08 -20.13 1.42
CA MET A 76 11.38 -19.46 1.55
C MET A 76 12.52 -20.27 0.92
N GLU A 77 12.55 -21.59 1.11
CA GLU A 77 13.57 -22.48 0.51
C GLU A 77 13.62 -22.43 -1.03
N THR A 78 12.53 -22.00 -1.68
CA THR A 78 12.44 -21.88 -3.14
C THR A 78 12.76 -20.48 -3.67
N MET A 79 12.86 -19.50 -2.78
CA MET A 79 13.10 -18.11 -3.11
C MET A 79 14.59 -17.82 -3.23
N THR A 80 14.91 -16.76 -3.97
CA THR A 80 16.27 -16.22 -4.05
C THR A 80 16.26 -14.81 -3.49
N CYS A 81 17.25 -14.49 -2.66
CA CYS A 81 17.50 -13.14 -2.19
C CYS A 81 18.70 -12.55 -2.94
N ASP A 82 18.49 -11.40 -3.54
CA ASP A 82 19.55 -10.63 -4.18
C ASP A 82 19.99 -9.50 -3.23
N LEU A 83 21.28 -9.51 -2.88
CA LEU A 83 21.92 -8.39 -2.19
C LEU A 83 22.47 -7.41 -3.23
N PHE A 84 22.22 -6.12 -3.02
CA PHE A 84 22.71 -5.08 -3.89
C PHE A 84 23.04 -3.80 -3.13
N ASP A 85 23.96 -3.03 -3.69
CA ASP A 85 24.30 -1.70 -3.21
C ASP A 85 23.34 -0.69 -3.87
N ALA A 86 22.31 -0.27 -3.12
CA ALA A 86 21.33 0.67 -3.60
C ALA A 86 21.90 2.09 -3.81
N SER A 87 23.08 2.39 -3.27
CA SER A 87 23.78 3.66 -3.52
C SER A 87 24.31 3.78 -4.95
N GLU A 88 24.45 2.66 -5.68
CA GLU A 88 24.79 2.65 -7.10
C GLU A 88 23.64 3.15 -8.00
N SER A 89 22.41 3.15 -7.47
CA SER A 89 21.24 3.68 -8.16
C SER A 89 20.97 5.13 -7.73
N GLU A 90 21.22 6.08 -8.65
CA GLU A 90 20.90 7.51 -8.43
C GLU A 90 19.41 7.71 -8.09
N GLU A 91 18.54 6.90 -8.68
CA GLU A 91 17.09 6.98 -8.51
C GLU A 91 16.62 6.47 -7.15
N LEU A 92 17.06 5.27 -6.73
CA LEU A 92 16.76 4.77 -5.38
C LEU A 92 17.37 5.67 -4.32
N THR A 93 18.57 6.20 -4.61
CA THR A 93 19.25 7.13 -3.73
C THR A 93 18.47 8.43 -3.52
N MET A 94 17.88 8.97 -4.60
CA MET A 94 17.07 10.19 -4.51
C MET A 94 15.77 9.96 -3.72
N MET A 95 15.23 8.74 -3.72
CA MET A 95 13.96 8.41 -3.09
C MET A 95 14.10 8.01 -1.62
N PHE A 96 15.08 7.16 -1.29
CA PHE A 96 15.26 6.58 0.03
C PHE A 96 16.49 7.11 0.77
N GLY A 97 17.32 7.95 0.14
CA GLY A 97 18.62 8.37 0.69
C GLY A 97 19.71 7.37 0.34
N TYR A 98 20.80 7.32 1.11
CA TYR A 98 21.96 6.47 0.82
C TYR A 98 21.98 5.26 1.77
N PRO A 99 21.24 4.18 1.49
CA PRO A 99 21.39 2.92 2.23
C PRO A 99 22.76 2.32 1.95
N ASP A 100 23.32 1.65 2.96
CA ASP A 100 24.61 0.96 2.87
C ASP A 100 24.46 -0.42 2.23
N LEU A 101 23.31 -1.07 2.46
CA LEU A 101 22.98 -2.36 1.88
C LEU A 101 21.48 -2.46 1.57
N ALA A 102 21.14 -3.26 0.56
CA ALA A 102 19.77 -3.60 0.26
C ALA A 102 19.63 -5.09 -0.10
N ALA A 103 18.46 -5.64 0.22
CA ALA A 103 18.05 -6.98 -0.15
C ALA A 103 16.73 -6.92 -0.91
N SER A 104 16.60 -7.71 -1.98
CA SER A 104 15.33 -7.91 -2.67
C SER A 104 15.00 -9.39 -2.85
N VAL A 105 13.74 -9.74 -2.66
CA VAL A 105 13.21 -11.08 -2.91
C VAL A 105 11.95 -10.96 -3.76
N GLU A 106 11.89 -11.71 -4.86
CA GLU A 106 10.69 -11.79 -5.69
C GLU A 106 9.58 -12.53 -4.93
N VAL A 107 8.43 -11.88 -4.82
CA VAL A 107 7.21 -12.48 -4.30
C VAL A 107 6.51 -13.27 -5.40
N GLY A 108 6.28 -12.67 -6.57
CA GLY A 108 5.61 -13.31 -7.69
C GLY A 108 4.69 -12.36 -8.46
N GLU A 109 3.90 -12.89 -9.38
CA GLU A 109 3.02 -12.09 -10.24
C GLU A 109 1.65 -11.84 -9.62
N LYS A 110 1.17 -10.59 -9.68
CA LYS A 110 -0.18 -10.17 -9.32
C LYS A 110 -0.66 -9.12 -10.32
N ASP A 111 -1.86 -9.33 -10.86
CA ASP A 111 -2.50 -8.44 -11.83
C ASP A 111 -1.66 -8.13 -13.09
N GLY A 112 -0.73 -9.02 -13.44
CA GLY A 112 0.15 -8.92 -14.61
C GLY A 112 1.51 -8.28 -14.34
N ASP A 113 1.78 -7.86 -13.10
CA ASP A 113 3.06 -7.32 -12.68
C ASP A 113 3.75 -8.27 -11.70
N THR A 114 5.08 -8.39 -11.80
CA THR A 114 5.90 -9.05 -10.77
C THR A 114 6.07 -8.11 -9.58
N TRP A 115 6.04 -8.67 -8.38
CA TRP A 115 6.21 -7.94 -7.13
C TRP A 115 7.41 -8.46 -6.34
N TRP A 116 8.04 -7.56 -5.61
CA TRP A 116 9.22 -7.79 -4.78
C TRP A 116 9.03 -7.20 -3.39
N VAL A 117 9.57 -7.90 -2.39
CA VAL A 117 9.92 -7.25 -1.12
C VAL A 117 11.33 -6.72 -1.25
N VAL A 118 11.54 -5.47 -0.83
CA VAL A 118 12.84 -4.80 -0.79
C VAL A 118 13.06 -4.27 0.62
N ILE A 119 14.23 -4.53 1.19
CA ILE A 119 14.63 -4.01 2.49
C ILE A 119 15.92 -3.22 2.32
N PHE A 120 15.90 -1.98 2.79
CA PHE A 120 17.06 -1.09 2.84
C PHE A 120 17.61 -1.06 4.26
N GLU A 121 18.93 -1.03 4.38
CA GLU A 121 19.67 -0.97 5.63
C GLU A 121 20.59 0.26 5.65
N TRP A 122 20.59 0.96 6.78
CA TRP A 122 21.50 2.07 7.06
C TRP A 122 22.29 1.79 8.32
N ASP A 123 23.60 1.91 8.19
CA ASP A 123 24.54 1.84 9.29
C ASP A 123 24.70 3.20 9.95
N GLY A 124 24.82 3.18 11.28
CA GLY A 124 25.24 4.32 12.07
C GLY A 124 26.70 4.66 11.88
N GLU A 125 27.13 5.80 12.44
CA GLU A 125 28.52 6.26 12.35
C GLU A 125 29.55 5.28 12.96
N ASP A 126 29.10 4.36 13.82
CA ASP A 126 29.93 3.32 14.45
C ASP A 126 29.97 2.00 13.66
N GLY A 127 29.29 1.93 12.50
CA GLY A 127 29.20 0.73 11.66
C GLY A 127 28.23 -0.33 12.19
N VAL A 128 27.32 0.05 13.08
CA VAL A 128 26.22 -0.81 13.55
C VAL A 128 24.94 -0.37 12.85
N VAL A 129 24.10 -1.33 12.44
CA VAL A 129 22.80 -1.05 11.82
C VAL A 129 21.93 -0.16 12.72
N ASP A 130 21.61 1.03 12.22
CA ASP A 130 20.74 2.01 12.88
C ASP A 130 19.28 1.83 12.47
N LEU A 131 19.05 1.48 11.19
CA LEU A 131 17.71 1.44 10.61
C LEU A 131 17.61 0.37 9.52
N ARG A 132 16.45 -0.31 9.49
CA ARG A 132 15.97 -1.05 8.33
C ARG A 132 14.56 -0.62 7.99
N GLU A 133 14.31 -0.39 6.71
CA GLU A 133 12.97 -0.10 6.19
C GLU A 133 12.63 -1.08 5.07
N ALA A 134 11.39 -1.56 5.09
CA ALA A 134 10.92 -2.58 4.16
C ALA A 134 9.76 -2.07 3.32
N TYR A 135 9.76 -2.47 2.06
CA TYR A 135 8.81 -2.04 1.06
C TYR A 135 8.37 -3.22 0.20
N LEU A 136 7.11 -3.16 -0.23
CA LEU A 136 6.58 -3.98 -1.30
C LEU A 136 6.50 -3.13 -2.58
N THR A 137 7.03 -3.64 -3.69
CA THR A 137 7.06 -2.90 -4.95
C THR A 137 6.89 -3.78 -6.18
N ASN A 138 6.33 -3.23 -7.26
CA ASN A 138 6.34 -3.84 -8.60
C ASN A 138 7.32 -3.12 -9.55
N SER A 139 8.22 -2.29 -9.02
CA SER A 139 9.23 -1.62 -9.83
C SER A 139 10.52 -1.38 -9.04
N LEU A 140 11.54 -2.18 -9.33
CA LEU A 140 12.88 -2.00 -8.78
C LEU A 140 13.64 -0.83 -9.44
N GLU A 141 13.23 -0.44 -10.65
CA GLU A 141 13.95 0.53 -11.49
C GLU A 141 13.19 1.85 -11.73
N MET A 142 11.91 1.99 -11.36
CA MET A 142 11.16 3.24 -11.59
C MET A 142 10.61 3.85 -10.29
N PRO A 143 11.10 5.03 -9.88
CA PRO A 143 10.68 5.69 -8.66
C PRO A 143 9.48 6.59 -8.92
N SER A 144 8.29 6.07 -8.70
CA SER A 144 7.14 6.94 -8.43
C SER A 144 6.43 6.45 -7.17
N TYR A 145 6.85 7.02 -6.04
CA TYR A 145 6.08 6.96 -4.80
C TYR A 145 4.64 7.48 -5.00
N ARG A 146 4.44 8.36 -6.00
CA ARG A 146 3.15 8.99 -6.30
C ARG A 146 2.11 8.04 -6.90
N ASP A 147 2.53 6.91 -7.46
CA ASP A 147 1.62 5.97 -8.11
C ASP A 147 1.29 4.74 -7.25
N GLY A 148 1.76 4.70 -5.99
CA GLY A 148 1.50 3.57 -5.09
C GLY A 148 2.35 2.32 -5.38
N MET A 149 3.40 2.46 -6.20
CA MET A 149 4.30 1.36 -6.57
C MET A 149 5.23 0.94 -5.43
N TRP A 150 5.41 1.76 -4.39
CA TRP A 150 6.24 1.45 -3.23
C TRP A 150 5.39 1.56 -1.96
N ILE A 151 5.06 0.41 -1.39
CA ILE A 151 4.19 0.29 -0.21
C ILE A 151 5.06 -0.03 0.99
N GLU A 152 5.12 0.88 1.97
CA GLU A 152 5.87 0.68 3.22
C GLU A 152 5.26 -0.46 4.05
N LEU A 153 6.08 -1.47 4.37
CA LEU A 153 5.71 -2.63 5.18
C LEU A 153 6.00 -2.36 6.67
N LYS A 154 5.07 -1.66 7.32
CA LYS A 154 5.23 -1.22 8.72
C LYS A 154 5.25 -2.38 9.71
N SER A 155 6.05 -2.23 10.77
CA SER A 155 6.09 -3.21 11.86
C SER A 155 4.73 -3.36 12.56
N GLY A 156 4.40 -4.59 12.95
CA GLY A 156 3.16 -4.95 13.65
C GLY A 156 1.98 -5.26 12.73
N ASP A 157 1.86 -4.58 11.59
CA ASP A 157 0.75 -4.77 10.64
C ASP A 157 1.20 -4.44 9.21
N ARG A 158 2.08 -5.29 8.68
CA ARG A 158 2.76 -5.07 7.39
C ARG A 158 1.80 -5.07 6.21
N TRP A 159 0.74 -5.87 6.30
CA TRP A 159 -0.09 -6.25 5.16
C TRP A 159 -1.43 -5.50 5.08
N ARG A 160 -1.80 -4.68 6.08
CA ARG A 160 -3.09 -3.94 6.08
C ARG A 160 -3.37 -3.11 4.82
N ASN A 161 -2.33 -2.60 4.16
CA ASN A 161 -2.49 -1.77 2.96
C ASN A 161 -2.33 -2.57 1.65
N VAL A 162 -2.29 -3.90 1.72
CA VAL A 162 -2.05 -4.80 0.58
C VAL A 162 -3.29 -5.65 0.34
N ASP A 163 -4.00 -5.39 -0.76
CA ASP A 163 -5.21 -6.11 -1.14
C ASP A 163 -4.88 -7.40 -1.93
N TRP A 164 -4.30 -8.36 -1.23
CA TRP A 164 -3.91 -9.67 -1.77
C TRP A 164 -4.67 -10.80 -1.09
N ASP A 165 -4.78 -11.93 -1.78
CA ASP A 165 -5.28 -13.15 -1.14
C ASP A 165 -4.27 -13.69 -0.12
N HIS A 166 -4.75 -14.55 0.76
CA HIS A 166 -3.96 -15.09 1.86
C HIS A 166 -2.68 -15.79 1.39
N ASP A 167 -2.75 -16.57 0.32
CA ASP A 167 -1.59 -17.33 -0.19
C ASP A 167 -0.50 -16.38 -0.69
N MET A 168 -0.87 -15.31 -1.39
CA MET A 168 0.06 -14.29 -1.85
C MET A 168 0.62 -13.47 -0.67
N LEU A 169 -0.18 -13.21 0.37
CA LEU A 169 0.32 -12.59 1.61
C LEU A 169 1.34 -13.47 2.34
N VAL A 170 1.10 -14.78 2.45
CA VAL A 170 2.06 -15.75 3.03
C VAL A 170 3.36 -15.76 2.22
N ARG A 171 3.26 -15.74 0.89
CA ARG A 171 4.42 -15.64 0.00
C ARG A 171 5.16 -14.31 0.20
N GLY A 172 4.45 -13.20 0.36
CA GLY A 172 5.02 -11.89 0.70
C GLY A 172 5.74 -11.89 2.05
N GLN A 173 5.15 -12.52 3.07
CA GLN A 173 5.76 -12.65 4.40
C GLN A 173 7.01 -13.53 4.36
N SER A 174 6.97 -14.63 3.62
CA SER A 174 8.12 -15.50 3.38
C SER A 174 9.27 -14.74 2.70
N ALA A 175 8.96 -13.93 1.69
CA ALA A 175 9.95 -13.09 1.00
C ALA A 175 10.54 -12.02 1.94
N PHE A 176 9.71 -11.38 2.76
CA PHE A 176 10.16 -10.42 3.77
C PHE A 176 11.11 -11.06 4.78
N ASP A 177 10.76 -12.21 5.36
CA ASP A 177 11.57 -12.85 6.38
C ASP A 177 12.91 -13.33 5.77
N LEU A 178 12.90 -13.87 4.55
CA LEU A 178 14.14 -14.23 3.85
C LEU A 178 15.04 -13.02 3.60
N ALA A 179 14.49 -11.89 3.12
CA ALA A 179 15.27 -10.67 2.88
C ALA A 179 15.88 -10.14 4.19
N TRP A 180 15.08 -10.14 5.27
CA TRP A 180 15.51 -9.68 6.58
C TRP A 180 16.63 -10.57 7.16
N GLU A 181 16.45 -11.88 7.12
CA GLU A 181 17.46 -12.84 7.57
C GLU A 181 18.74 -12.75 6.76
N THR A 182 18.64 -12.47 5.45
CA THR A 182 19.82 -12.33 4.59
C THR A 182 20.66 -11.11 5.02
N LEU A 183 20.02 -9.96 5.27
CA LEU A 183 20.71 -8.76 5.76
C LEU A 183 21.31 -8.93 7.16
N VAL A 184 20.61 -9.63 8.05
CA VAL A 184 21.13 -9.90 9.40
C VAL A 184 22.40 -10.77 9.38
N ASN A 185 22.55 -11.60 8.35
CA ASN A 185 23.63 -12.58 8.24
C ASN A 185 24.73 -12.21 7.22
N SER A 186 24.62 -11.06 6.54
CA SER A 186 25.59 -10.60 5.54
C SER A 186 26.89 -10.05 6.13
#